data_AF-A0A8H4NX50-F1
#
_entry.id   AF-A0A8H4NX50-F1
#
_cell.length_a   1.000
_cell.length_b   1.000
_cell.length_c   1.000
_cell.angle_alpha   90.00
_cell.angle_beta   90.00
_cell.angle_gamma   90.00
#
_symmetry.space_group_name_H-M   'P 1'
#
loop_
_entity.id
_entity.type
_entity.pdbx_description
1 polymer ?
#
loop_
_entity_poly.entity_id
_entity_poly.type
_entity_poly.pdbx_seq_one_letter_code
_entity_poly.pdbx_strand_id
1 'polypeptide(L)' 'MRMDNYEELMQAFERHGINPEGYYWYSEQRLYGTSPHGGYGLGLERFLAWMTNQHTVRNCCLYPRYMGRCRP' A
#
# COMPACT_ATOMS: atom_id res chain seq x y z
N MET A 1 -8.42 -7.22 -8.23
CA MET A 1 -9.19 -6.01 -8.52
C MET A 1 -9.50 -5.33 -7.19
N ARG A 2 -9.64 -4.00 -7.13
CA ARG A 2 -10.03 -3.33 -5.89
C ARG A 2 -11.55 -3.43 -5.69
N MET A 3 -11.99 -3.43 -4.43
CA MET A 3 -13.42 -3.36 -4.10
C MET A 3 -13.94 -1.95 -4.42
N ASP A 4 -14.96 -1.90 -5.26
CA ASP A 4 -15.64 -0.71 -5.72
C ASP A 4 -17.04 -0.57 -5.08
N ASN A 5 -17.64 -1.66 -4.58
CA ASN A 5 -18.86 -1.62 -3.80
C ASN A 5 -18.62 -1.23 -2.31
N TYR A 6 -19.45 -0.32 -1.79
CA TYR A 6 -19.34 0.16 -0.41
C TYR A 6 -19.64 -0.93 0.64
N GLU A 7 -20.70 -1.70 0.46
CA GLU A 7 -21.12 -2.74 1.41
C GLU A 7 -20.08 -3.87 1.47
N GLU A 8 -19.56 -4.30 0.31
CA GLU A 8 -18.49 -5.29 0.24
C GLU A 8 -17.24 -4.81 0.99
N LEU A 9 -16.86 -3.55 0.82
CA LEU A 9 -15.74 -2.94 1.53
C LEU A 9 -15.98 -2.93 3.06
N MET A 10 -17.18 -2.56 3.51
CA MET A 10 -17.53 -2.56 4.94
C MET A 10 -17.54 -3.96 5.56
N GLN A 11 -18.02 -4.97 4.83
CA GLN A 11 -17.92 -6.38 5.25
C GLN A 11 -16.46 -6.83 5.37
N ALA A 12 -15.57 -6.34 4.51
CA ALA A 12 -14.14 -6.62 4.62
C ALA A 12 -13.51 -5.95 5.85
N PHE A 13 -13.90 -4.70 6.16
CA PHE A 13 -13.49 -4.02 7.41
C PHE A 13 -13.88 -4.85 8.64
N GLU A 14 -15.13 -5.32 8.70
CA GLU A 14 -15.64 -6.16 9.78
C GLU A 14 -14.87 -7.49 9.89
N ARG A 15 -14.70 -8.19 8.75
CA ARG A 15 -13.96 -9.47 8.69
C ARG A 15 -12.54 -9.37 9.22
N HIS A 16 -11.89 -8.23 9.01
CA HIS A 16 -10.51 -7.99 9.45
C HIS A 16 -10.41 -7.24 10.79
N GLY A 17 -11.54 -6.93 11.43
CA GLY A 17 -11.57 -6.24 12.72
C GLY A 17 -10.99 -4.82 12.66
N ILE A 18 -11.14 -4.14 11.52
CA ILE A 18 -10.60 -2.79 11.30
C ILE A 18 -11.73 -1.78 11.53
N ASN A 19 -11.52 -0.78 12.40
CA ASN A 19 -12.49 0.30 12.61
C ASN A 19 -12.58 1.18 11.33
N PRO A 20 -13.76 1.28 10.68
CA PRO A 20 -13.92 2.05 9.45
C PRO A 20 -13.93 3.57 9.65
N GLU A 21 -14.11 4.08 10.87
CA GLU A 21 -14.29 5.51 11.14
C GLU A 21 -13.12 6.38 10.63
N GLY A 22 -11.88 5.93 10.84
CA GLY A 22 -10.68 6.62 10.34
C GLY A 22 -10.49 6.55 8.82
N TYR A 23 -11.30 5.74 8.13
CA TYR A 23 -11.23 5.50 6.69
C TYR A 23 -12.41 6.13 5.92
N TYR A 24 -13.25 6.95 6.56
CA TYR A 24 -14.43 7.56 5.91
C TYR A 24 -14.09 8.22 4.57
N TRP A 25 -12.99 8.99 4.52
CA TRP A 25 -12.51 9.67 3.31
C TRP A 25 -12.19 8.72 2.16
N TYR A 26 -11.89 7.45 2.47
CA TYR A 26 -11.62 6.39 1.49
C TYR A 26 -12.89 5.61 1.15
N SER A 27 -13.67 5.17 2.15
CA SER A 27 -14.85 4.34 1.94
C SER A 27 -15.98 5.10 1.24
N GLU A 28 -16.23 6.36 1.62
CA GLU A 28 -17.34 7.17 1.07
C GLU A 28 -17.19 7.51 -0.41
N GLN A 29 -15.96 7.44 -0.96
CA GLN A 29 -15.75 7.59 -2.42
C GLN A 29 -16.58 6.57 -3.23
N ARG A 30 -16.95 5.43 -2.63
CA ARG A 30 -17.77 4.41 -3.28
C ARG A 30 -19.26 4.80 -3.34
N LEU A 31 -19.72 5.69 -2.47
CA LEU A 31 -21.11 6.14 -2.42
C LEU A 31 -21.45 7.13 -3.55
N TYR A 32 -20.48 7.94 -3.96
CA TYR A 32 -20.66 9.00 -4.97
C TYR A 32 -20.26 8.58 -6.39
N GLY A 33 -19.93 7.30 -6.57
CA GLY A 33 -19.54 6.72 -7.85
C GLY A 33 -18.05 6.41 -7.91
N THR A 34 -17.73 5.15 -8.17
CA THR A 34 -16.39 4.66 -8.41
C THR A 34 -16.38 3.77 -9.65
N SER A 35 -15.27 3.75 -10.39
CA SER A 35 -15.12 2.89 -11.56
C SER A 35 -14.39 1.61 -11.17
N PRO A 36 -14.67 0.45 -11.79
CA PRO A 36 -13.87 -0.75 -11.58
C PRO A 36 -12.39 -0.48 -11.86
N HIS A 37 -11.54 -0.68 -10.86
CA HIS A 37 -10.12 -0.33 -10.94
C HIS A 37 -9.21 -1.36 -10.27
N GLY A 38 -7.94 -1.32 -10.64
CA GLY A 38 -6.91 -2.20 -10.13
C GLY A 38 -5.52 -1.65 -10.44
N GLY A 39 -4.51 -2.26 -9.85
CA GLY A 39 -3.13 -1.87 -10.05
C GLY A 39 -2.19 -2.76 -9.25
N TYR A 40 -0.90 -2.54 -9.44
CA TYR A 40 0.16 -3.18 -8.69
C TYR A 40 1.19 -2.14 -8.25
N GLY A 41 1.96 -2.46 -7.22
CA GLY A 41 3.09 -1.64 -6.77
C GLY A 41 4.41 -2.38 -7.03
N LEU A 42 5.44 -1.64 -7.41
CA LEU A 42 6.80 -2.15 -7.57
C LEU A 42 7.76 -1.32 -6.71
N GLY A 43 8.42 -1.95 -5.74
CA GLY A 43 9.46 -1.29 -4.97
C GLY A 43 10.75 -1.21 -5.78
N LEU A 44 11.14 -0.02 -6.22
CA LEU A 44 12.28 0.20 -7.11
C LEU A 44 13.59 -0.36 -6.52
N GLU A 45 13.91 -0.02 -5.28
CA GLU A 45 15.15 -0.45 -4.63
C GLU A 45 15.18 -1.96 -4.40
N ARG A 46 14.01 -2.59 -4.18
CA ARG A 46 13.89 -4.04 -4.07
C ARG A 46 14.03 -4.73 -5.42
N PHE A 47 13.46 -4.15 -6.47
CA PHE A 47 13.62 -4.63 -7.84
C PHE A 47 15.09 -4.54 -8.29
N LEU A 48 15.76 -3.43 -7.99
CA LEU A 48 17.20 -3.26 -8.21
C LEU A 48 18.02 -4.27 -7.41
N ALA A 49 17.71 -4.48 -6.13
CA ALA A 49 18.43 -5.46 -5.31
C ALA A 49 18.31 -6.87 -5.89
N TRP A 50 17.14 -7.24 -6.41
CA TRP A 50 16.97 -8.51 -7.12
C TRP A 50 17.79 -8.58 -8.41
N MET A 51 17.69 -7.56 -9.29
CA MET A 51 18.44 -7.53 -10.56
C MET A 51 19.96 -7.54 -10.37
N THR A 52 20.45 -6.91 -9.30
CA THR A 52 21.88 -6.74 -9.01
C THR A 52 22.40 -7.73 -7.97
N ASN A 53 21.61 -8.75 -7.62
CA ASN A 53 21.91 -9.79 -6.65
C ASN A 53 22.43 -9.27 -5.30
N GLN A 54 21.78 -8.23 -4.78
CA GLN A 54 22.10 -7.64 -3.47
C GLN A 54 21.25 -8.26 -2.37
N HIS A 55 21.89 -8.61 -1.25
CA HIS A 55 21.20 -9.14 -0.06
C HIS A 55 20.35 -8.10 0.67
N THR A 56 20.56 -6.80 0.41
CA THR A 56 19.86 -5.71 1.08
C THR A 56 19.52 -4.57 0.14
N VAL A 57 18.30 -4.03 0.27
CA VAL A 57 17.85 -2.85 -0.48
C VAL A 57 18.64 -1.58 -0.14
N ARG A 58 19.36 -1.59 0.98
CA ARG A 58 20.17 -0.44 1.43
C ARG A 58 21.30 -0.11 0.45
N ASN A 59 21.79 -1.10 -0.29
CA ASN A 59 22.84 -0.92 -1.31
C ASN A 59 22.28 -0.33 -2.61
N CYS A 60 20.95 -0.31 -2.77
CA CYS A 60 20.26 0.22 -3.95
C CYS A 60 19.56 1.55 -3.67
N CYS A 61 19.77 2.14 -2.48
CA CYS A 61 19.21 3.42 -2.08
C CYS A 61 20.35 4.40 -1.77
N LEU A 62 20.31 5.61 -2.32
CA LEU A 62 21.39 6.59 -2.16
C LEU A 62 21.60 7.00 -0.68
N TYR A 63 20.51 7.22 0.05
CA TYR A 63 20.51 7.57 1.47
C TYR A 63 19.55 6.64 2.24
N PRO A 64 19.97 5.41 2.54
CA PRO A 64 19.07 4.40 3.09
C PRO A 64 18.53 4.83 4.47
N ARG A 65 17.21 4.65 4.65
CA ARG A 65 16.50 4.89 5.92
C ARG A 65 16.09 3.57 6.54
N TYR A 66 16.34 3.44 7.84
CA TYR A 66 15.94 2.27 8.63
C TYR A 66 16.00 2.62 10.12
N MET A 67 15.47 1.74 10.98
CA MET A 67 15.54 1.90 12.44
C MET A 67 17.00 2.10 12.86
N GLY A 68 17.33 3.25 13.45
CA GLY A 68 18.69 3.63 13.83
C GLY A 68 19.45 4.52 12.84
N ARG A 69 18.91 4.82 11.65
CA ARG A 69 19.51 5.78 10.70
C ARG A 69 18.46 6.67 10.03
N CYS A 70 18.43 7.95 10.42
CA CYS A 70 17.56 8.97 9.83
C CYS A 70 18.31 10.18 9.22
N ARG A 71 19.64 10.18 9.24
CA ARG A 71 20.50 11.24 8.66
C ARG A 71 21.45 10.63 7.60
N PRO A 72 21.89 11.42 6.61
CA PRO A 72 22.95 11.00 5.67
C PRO A 72 24.17 10.45 6.39
#